data_AF-A0A380FEY5-F1
#
_entry.id   AF-A0A380FEY5-F1
#
_cell.length_a   1.000
_cell.length_b   1.000
_cell.length_c   1.000
_cell.angle_alpha   90.00
_cell.angle_beta   90.00
_cell.angle_gamma   90.00
#
_symmetry.space_group_name_H-M   'P 1'
#
loop_
_entity.id
_entity.type
_entity.pdbx_description
1 polymer ?
#
loop_
_entity_poly.entity_id
_entity_poly.type
_entity_poly.pdbx_seq_one_letter_code
_entity_poly.pdbx_strand_id
1 'polypeptide(L)'
;MYYNIQFLGGKSFRAQCKVISPVEIILTNQISEDIKLYKLSYSKVKQYINQCQHRHSVLEPTLSVIYNLRLQINDVCNCFGLIFKEQLFIQSHPVYWQLQLYYLFYTGTYTLDSFKELLKFNTFYLNDMNQTEIVQSIVNQFKLYYRIFNCNNVQKNR
;
A
#
# COMPACT_ATOMS: atom_id res chain seq x y z
N MET A 1 -14.71 14.21 16.05
CA MET A 1 -13.70 14.95 16.85
C MET A 1 -14.30 16.28 17.28
N TYR A 2 -14.11 16.68 18.53
CA TYR A 2 -14.60 17.97 19.04
C TYR A 2 -13.50 19.03 18.91
N TYR A 3 -13.86 20.21 18.44
CA TYR A 3 -12.96 21.36 18.29
C TYR A 3 -13.69 22.64 18.68
N ASN A 4 -12.96 23.75 18.79
CA ASN A 4 -13.49 25.04 19.25
C ASN A 4 -14.25 24.91 20.60
N ILE A 5 -13.60 24.31 21.60
CA ILE A 5 -14.17 24.17 22.95
C ILE A 5 -14.20 25.55 23.61
N GLN A 6 -15.40 26.04 23.90
CA GLN A 6 -15.63 27.30 24.62
C GLN A 6 -16.22 27.00 26.00
N PHE A 7 -15.63 27.59 27.02
CA PHE A 7 -16.15 27.54 28.38
C PHE A 7 -17.33 28.51 28.53
N LEU A 8 -18.47 28.02 29.00
CA LEU A 8 -19.68 28.84 29.18
C LEU A 8 -19.95 29.20 30.66
N GLY A 9 -19.14 28.67 31.60
CA GLY A 9 -19.31 28.88 33.04
C GLY A 9 -19.71 27.60 33.80
N GLY A 10 -19.34 27.52 35.09
CA GLY A 10 -19.62 26.36 35.93
C GLY A 10 -19.00 25.07 35.40
N LYS A 11 -19.82 24.05 35.13
CA LYS A 11 -19.41 22.78 34.49
C LYS A 11 -19.85 22.66 33.03
N SER A 12 -20.17 23.79 32.39
CA SER A 12 -20.75 23.81 31.04
C SER A 12 -19.74 24.26 29.97
N PHE A 13 -19.71 23.51 28.87
CA PHE A 13 -18.84 23.75 27.73
C PHE A 13 -19.65 23.65 26.43
N ARG A 14 -19.31 24.47 25.44
CA ARG A 14 -19.81 24.36 24.07
C ARG A 14 -18.68 23.87 23.19
N ALA A 15 -18.93 22.86 22.37
CA ALA A 15 -17.98 22.39 21.38
C ALA A 15 -18.68 22.18 20.04
N GLN A 16 -17.93 22.30 18.96
CA GLN A 16 -18.39 21.90 17.63
C GLN A 16 -17.95 20.46 17.39
N CYS A 17 -18.90 19.58 17.06
CA CYS A 17 -18.62 18.21 16.69
C CYS A 17 -18.50 18.11 15.17
N LYS A 18 -17.32 17.73 14.67
CA LYS A 18 -17.21 17.24 13.29
C LYS A 18 -17.35 15.73 13.32
N VAL A 19 -18.35 15.21 12.61
CA VAL A 19 -18.41 13.79 12.24
C VAL A 19 -17.36 13.62 11.15
N ILE A 20 -16.26 12.96 11.50
CA ILE A 20 -15.18 12.68 10.56
C ILE A 20 -15.45 11.28 10.01
N SER A 21 -15.51 11.13 8.70
CA SER A 21 -15.64 9.81 8.09
C SER A 21 -14.36 9.00 8.37
N PRO A 22 -14.42 7.66 8.49
CA PRO A 22 -13.21 6.85 8.63
C PRO A 22 -12.19 7.11 7.52
N VAL A 23 -12.68 7.44 6.32
CA VAL A 23 -11.88 7.82 5.14
C VAL A 23 -11.14 9.12 5.39
N GLU A 24 -11.84 10.14 5.89
CA GLU A 24 -11.21 11.40 6.28
C GLU A 24 -10.17 11.18 7.37
N ILE A 25 -10.37 10.34 8.39
CA ILE A 25 -9.34 10.08 9.42
C ILE A 25 -8.07 9.49 8.79
N ILE A 26 -8.23 8.60 7.82
CA ILE A 26 -7.10 7.92 7.17
C ILE A 26 -6.34 8.90 6.27
N LEU A 27 -7.07 9.75 5.52
CA LEU A 27 -6.52 10.72 4.56
C LEU A 27 -6.05 12.04 5.20
N THR A 28 -6.76 12.55 6.22
CA THR A 28 -6.49 13.82 6.91
C THR A 28 -5.49 13.69 8.05
N ASN A 29 -4.69 12.62 8.08
CA ASN A 29 -3.54 12.56 8.98
C ASN A 29 -2.63 13.76 8.69
N GLN A 30 -2.86 14.85 9.43
CA GLN A 30 -1.86 15.82 9.79
C GLN A 30 -0.70 14.99 10.31
N ILE A 31 0.35 14.96 9.51
CA ILE A 31 1.48 14.07 9.60
C ILE A 31 2.11 14.31 10.98
N SER A 32 1.88 13.42 11.94
CA SER A 32 2.89 13.18 12.95
C SER A 32 4.08 12.59 12.19
N GLU A 33 5.25 13.20 12.35
CA GLU A 33 6.51 12.90 11.63
C GLU A 33 7.03 11.47 11.86
N ASP A 34 6.28 10.62 12.57
CA ASP A 34 6.72 9.32 13.07
C ASP A 34 5.84 8.17 12.53
N ILE A 35 5.39 8.25 11.27
CA ILE A 35 4.74 7.12 10.60
C ILE A 35 5.82 6.05 10.33
N LYS A 36 5.97 5.13 11.28
CA LYS A 36 6.78 3.92 11.10
C LYS A 36 6.21 3.12 9.93
N LEU A 37 6.92 3.10 8.81
CA LEU A 37 6.59 2.23 7.68
C LEU A 37 6.82 0.79 8.11
N TYR A 38 5.75 0.01 8.20
CA TYR A 38 5.84 -1.40 8.53
C TYR A 38 6.19 -2.20 7.28
N LYS A 39 7.02 -3.22 7.47
CA LYS A 39 7.38 -4.18 6.42
C LYS A 39 7.19 -5.58 6.95
N LEU A 40 6.62 -6.45 6.13
CA LEU A 40 6.57 -7.88 6.41
C LEU A 40 7.98 -8.43 6.61
N SER A 41 8.12 -9.33 7.60
CA SER A 41 9.38 -10.01 7.82
C SER A 41 9.77 -10.83 6.59
N TYR A 42 11.07 -11.04 6.44
CA TYR A 42 11.63 -11.89 5.38
C TYR A 42 10.91 -13.25 5.29
N SER A 43 10.70 -13.90 6.44
CA SER A 43 10.02 -15.20 6.53
C SER A 43 8.58 -15.16 6.04
N LYS A 44 7.84 -14.08 6.32
CA LYS A 44 6.44 -13.92 5.87
C LYS A 44 6.36 -13.69 4.36
N VAL A 45 7.25 -12.88 3.80
CA VAL A 45 7.32 -12.69 2.34
C VAL A 45 7.69 -14.00 1.65
N LYS A 46 8.70 -14.71 2.16
CA LYS A 46 9.10 -16.02 1.62
C LYS A 46 7.96 -17.05 1.71
N GLN A 47 7.24 -17.10 2.83
CA GLN A 47 6.09 -17.99 2.99
C GLN A 47 5.00 -17.67 1.95
N TYR A 48 4.71 -16.40 1.72
CA TYR A 48 3.77 -15.98 0.67
C TYR A 48 4.22 -16.44 -0.72
N ILE A 49 5.49 -16.25 -1.09
CA ILE A 49 6.02 -16.69 -2.39
C ILE A 49 5.94 -18.22 -2.52
N ASN A 50 6.29 -18.97 -1.47
CA ASN A 50 6.17 -20.43 -1.48
C ASN A 50 4.71 -20.87 -1.68
N GLN A 51 3.75 -20.20 -1.05
CA GLN A 51 2.33 -20.47 -1.27
C GLN A 51 1.92 -20.23 -2.73
N CYS A 52 2.43 -19.18 -3.38
CA CYS A 52 2.23 -18.94 -4.80
C CYS A 52 2.77 -20.10 -5.65
N GLN A 53 3.96 -20.63 -5.32
CA GLN A 53 4.57 -21.78 -6.03
C GLN A 53 3.76 -23.06 -5.88
N HIS A 54 3.25 -23.34 -4.67
CA HIS A 54 2.46 -24.54 -4.38
C HIS A 54 1.05 -24.52 -4.97
N ARG A 55 0.53 -23.36 -5.41
CA ARG A 55 -0.78 -23.30 -6.07
C ARG A 55 -0.79 -23.95 -7.45
N HIS A 56 0.36 -24.36 -7.99
CA HIS A 56 0.52 -25.08 -9.27
C HIS A 56 -0.29 -24.48 -10.43
N SER A 57 -0.52 -23.17 -10.39
CA SER A 57 -1.19 -22.45 -11.46
C SER A 57 -0.12 -21.85 -12.36
N VAL A 58 -0.14 -22.23 -13.64
CA VAL A 58 0.73 -21.67 -14.69
C VAL A 58 0.56 -20.15 -14.81
N LEU A 59 -0.58 -19.63 -14.35
CA LEU A 59 -0.97 -18.22 -14.42
C LEU A 59 -0.85 -17.50 -13.07
N GLU A 60 0.04 -17.93 -12.16
CA GLU A 60 0.24 -17.17 -10.92
C GLU A 60 0.96 -15.85 -11.23
N PRO A 61 0.30 -14.69 -11.02
CA PRO A 61 0.78 -13.42 -11.54
C PRO A 61 1.97 -12.86 -10.75
N THR A 62 2.13 -13.24 -9.48
CA THR A 62 3.30 -12.86 -8.65
C THR A 62 4.58 -13.51 -9.20
N LEU A 63 4.56 -14.81 -9.44
CA LEU A 63 5.67 -15.60 -9.97
C LEU A 63 6.01 -15.19 -11.40
N SER A 64 4.99 -14.91 -12.21
CA SER A 64 5.16 -14.39 -13.57
C SER A 64 6.05 -13.14 -13.58
N VAL A 65 5.78 -12.19 -12.68
CA VAL A 65 6.62 -10.98 -12.55
C VAL A 65 8.03 -11.31 -12.07
N ILE A 66 8.17 -12.15 -11.05
CA ILE A 66 9.47 -12.57 -10.50
C ILE A 66 10.35 -13.18 -11.60
N TYR A 67 9.79 -14.06 -12.42
CA TYR A 67 10.51 -14.72 -13.51
C TYR A 67 10.82 -13.77 -14.66
N ASN A 68 9.85 -12.96 -15.10
CA ASN A 68 10.04 -12.00 -16.19
C ASN A 68 11.14 -10.99 -15.88
N LEU A 69 11.20 -10.52 -14.63
CA LEU A 69 12.21 -9.57 -14.17
C LEU A 69 13.49 -10.24 -13.64
N ARG A 70 13.55 -11.59 -13.64
CA ARG A 70 14.67 -12.39 -13.11
C ARG A 70 15.07 -12.00 -11.69
N LEU A 71 14.09 -11.69 -10.83
CA LEU A 71 14.33 -11.29 -9.45
C LEU A 71 14.74 -12.49 -8.60
N GLN A 72 15.73 -12.30 -7.73
CA GLN A 72 16.04 -13.30 -6.72
C GLN A 72 15.02 -13.23 -5.59
N ILE A 73 14.61 -14.40 -5.08
CA ILE A 73 13.64 -14.48 -3.96
C ILE A 73 14.14 -13.67 -2.75
N ASN A 74 15.45 -13.66 -2.51
CA ASN A 74 16.06 -12.89 -1.42
C ASN A 74 15.82 -11.39 -1.60
N ASP A 75 15.97 -10.86 -2.81
CA ASP A 75 15.73 -9.44 -3.11
C ASP A 75 14.26 -9.10 -2.97
N VAL A 76 13.37 -9.99 -3.42
CA VAL A 76 11.92 -9.82 -3.23
C VAL A 76 11.58 -9.73 -1.74
N CYS A 77 12.13 -10.65 -0.93
CA CYS A 77 11.92 -10.64 0.51
C CYS A 77 12.48 -9.40 1.20
N ASN A 78 13.56 -8.80 0.67
CA ASN A 78 14.23 -7.64 1.26
C ASN A 78 13.60 -6.31 0.84
N CYS A 79 13.06 -6.21 -0.38
CA CYS A 79 12.57 -4.94 -0.94
C CYS A 79 11.04 -4.80 -0.95
N PHE A 80 10.29 -5.91 -0.89
CA PHE A 80 8.83 -5.90 -1.00
C PHE A 80 8.13 -6.34 0.30
N GLY A 81 6.82 -6.14 0.36
CA GLY A 81 5.99 -6.43 1.52
C GLY A 81 5.82 -5.24 2.46
N LEU A 82 5.91 -4.02 1.94
CA LEU A 82 5.61 -2.80 2.70
C LEU A 82 4.13 -2.73 3.02
N ILE A 83 3.78 -2.17 4.17
CA ILE A 83 2.40 -2.01 4.62
C ILE A 83 2.11 -0.52 4.75
N PHE A 84 1.52 0.04 3.70
CA PHE A 84 1.01 1.42 3.70
C PHE A 84 -0.36 1.48 4.37
N LYS A 85 -0.79 2.67 4.80
CA LYS A 85 -2.10 2.86 5.43
C LYS A 85 -3.25 2.44 4.51
N GLU A 86 -3.06 2.71 3.21
CA GLU A 86 -3.98 2.36 2.13
C GLU A 86 -4.16 0.85 1.96
N GLN A 87 -3.24 0.02 2.47
CA GLN A 87 -3.36 -1.44 2.44
C GLN A 87 -4.66 -1.92 3.12
N LEU A 88 -5.20 -1.16 4.08
CA LEU A 88 -6.49 -1.46 4.71
C LEU A 88 -7.62 -1.60 3.67
N PHE A 89 -7.55 -0.82 2.59
CA PHE A 89 -8.57 -0.81 1.54
C PHE A 89 -8.30 -1.84 0.44
N ILE A 90 -7.12 -2.43 0.41
CA ILE A 90 -6.69 -3.35 -0.64
C ILE A 90 -6.70 -4.77 -0.07
N GLN A 91 -7.55 -5.62 -0.64
CA GLN A 91 -7.64 -7.03 -0.32
C GLN A 91 -6.41 -7.81 -0.84
N SER A 92 -5.88 -7.39 -1.99
CA SER A 92 -4.70 -8.00 -2.60
C SER A 92 -3.49 -7.96 -1.66
N HIS A 93 -2.73 -9.06 -1.61
CA HIS A 93 -1.55 -9.17 -0.74
C HIS A 93 -0.51 -8.08 -1.04
N PRO A 94 0.15 -7.45 -0.05
CA PRO A 94 1.09 -6.35 -0.26
C PRO A 94 2.21 -6.67 -1.24
N VAL A 95 2.78 -7.87 -1.13
CA VAL A 95 3.86 -8.32 -2.03
C VAL A 95 3.36 -8.44 -3.48
N TYR A 96 2.12 -8.89 -3.69
CA TYR A 96 1.57 -9.05 -5.04
C TYR A 96 1.46 -7.72 -5.76
N TRP A 97 0.71 -6.77 -5.20
CA TRP A 97 0.46 -5.53 -5.92
C TRP A 97 1.72 -4.68 -6.05
N GLN A 98 2.65 -4.76 -5.10
CA GLN A 98 3.94 -4.06 -5.21
C GLN A 98 4.79 -4.61 -6.34
N LEU A 99 4.81 -5.93 -6.54
CA LEU A 99 5.49 -6.55 -7.67
C LEU A 99 4.83 -6.18 -9.01
N GLN A 100 3.49 -6.19 -9.08
CA GLN A 100 2.79 -5.75 -10.29
C GLN A 100 3.07 -4.29 -10.61
N LEU A 101 3.00 -3.41 -9.61
CA LEU A 101 3.30 -1.99 -9.79
C LEU A 101 4.75 -1.77 -10.24
N TYR A 102 5.70 -2.51 -9.64
CA TYR A 102 7.10 -2.50 -10.03
C TYR A 102 7.29 -2.95 -11.49
N TYR A 103 6.60 -4.01 -11.90
CA TYR A 103 6.62 -4.49 -13.29
C TYR A 103 6.08 -3.46 -14.28
N LEU A 104 4.96 -2.81 -13.95
CA LEU A 104 4.39 -1.74 -14.78
C LEU A 104 5.35 -0.55 -14.92
N PHE A 105 6.05 -0.17 -13.86
CA PHE A 105 7.09 0.86 -13.94
C PHE A 105 8.29 0.42 -14.76
N TYR A 106 8.76 -0.81 -14.56
CA TYR A 106 9.92 -1.35 -15.28
C TYR A 106 9.67 -1.43 -16.79
N THR A 107 8.46 -1.82 -17.19
CA THR A 107 8.06 -1.93 -18.60
C THR A 107 7.59 -0.61 -19.23
N GLY A 108 7.43 0.45 -18.43
CA GLY A 108 6.92 1.74 -18.89
C GLY A 108 5.43 1.73 -19.28
N THR A 109 4.68 0.71 -18.86
CA THR A 109 3.26 0.51 -19.22
C THR A 109 2.29 1.01 -18.15
N TYR A 110 2.82 1.61 -17.07
CA TYR A 110 2.01 2.11 -15.97
C TYR A 110 1.00 3.18 -16.42
N THR A 111 -0.27 2.91 -16.14
CA THR A 111 -1.33 3.93 -16.03
C THR A 111 -2.05 3.73 -14.70
N LEU A 112 -2.70 4.78 -14.20
CA LEU A 112 -3.45 4.67 -12.94
C LEU A 112 -4.59 3.66 -13.06
N ASP A 113 -5.31 3.67 -14.18
CA ASP A 113 -6.43 2.78 -14.45
C ASP A 113 -5.96 1.32 -14.58
N SER A 114 -4.90 1.06 -15.36
CA SER A 114 -4.36 -0.29 -15.50
C SER A 114 -3.88 -0.87 -14.16
N PHE A 115 -3.31 -0.05 -13.28
CA PHE A 115 -2.92 -0.52 -11.95
C PHE A 115 -4.14 -0.72 -11.04
N LYS A 116 -5.13 0.16 -11.11
CA LYS A 116 -6.38 0.04 -10.36
C LYS A 116 -7.12 -1.26 -10.68
N GLU A 117 -7.16 -1.68 -11.94
CA GLU A 117 -7.78 -2.94 -12.37
C GLU A 117 -7.10 -4.20 -11.77
N LEU A 118 -5.80 -4.13 -11.45
CA LEU A 118 -5.06 -5.22 -10.82
C LEU A 118 -5.35 -5.36 -9.32
N LEU A 119 -5.91 -4.32 -8.70
CA LEU A 119 -6.19 -4.32 -7.27
C LEU A 119 -7.58 -4.87 -6.98
N LYS A 120 -7.65 -5.79 -6.02
CA LYS A 120 -8.90 -6.15 -5.37
C LYS A 120 -9.10 -5.25 -4.16
N PHE A 121 -10.21 -4.53 -4.13
CA PHE A 121 -10.55 -3.64 -3.03
C PHE A 121 -11.45 -4.34 -2.02
N ASN A 122 -11.27 -4.00 -0.75
CA ASN A 122 -12.19 -4.41 0.32
C ASN A 122 -13.51 -3.64 0.18
N THR A 123 -14.62 -4.32 0.43
CA THR A 123 -15.96 -3.71 0.51
C THR A 123 -16.21 -3.25 1.94
N PHE A 124 -16.47 -1.96 2.14
CA PHE A 124 -16.85 -1.39 3.43
C PHE A 124 -18.34 -1.05 3.42
N TYR A 125 -18.97 -1.09 4.59
CA TYR A 125 -20.38 -0.73 4.75
C TYR A 125 -20.67 0.74 4.38
N LEU A 126 -19.67 1.61 4.54
CA LEU A 126 -19.72 3.00 4.12
C LEU A 126 -19.21 3.09 2.66
N ASN A 127 -20.10 3.32 1.72
CA ASN A 127 -19.85 3.25 0.27
C ASN A 127 -19.08 4.45 -0.32
N ASP A 128 -18.57 5.37 0.50
CA ASP A 128 -17.96 6.63 0.04
C ASP A 128 -16.45 6.52 -0.23
N MET A 129 -15.97 5.33 -0.60
CA MET A 129 -14.54 5.10 -0.84
C MET A 129 -14.14 5.53 -2.25
N ASN A 130 -13.37 6.62 -2.38
CA ASN A 130 -12.76 6.99 -3.66
C ASN A 130 -11.53 6.12 -3.97
N GLN A 131 -11.74 5.00 -4.66
CA GLN A 131 -10.67 4.07 -5.06
C GLN A 131 -9.54 4.78 -5.82
N THR A 132 -9.86 5.77 -6.65
CA THR A 132 -8.86 6.50 -7.45
C THR A 132 -7.89 7.26 -6.55
N GLU A 133 -8.38 7.92 -5.50
CA GLU A 133 -7.54 8.61 -4.51
C GLU A 133 -6.65 7.64 -3.74
N ILE A 134 -7.18 6.48 -3.34
CA ILE A 134 -6.42 5.43 -2.64
C ILE A 134 -5.27 4.94 -3.52
N VAL A 135 -5.56 4.64 -4.79
CA VAL A 135 -4.56 4.18 -5.75
C VAL A 135 -3.50 5.24 -6.00
N GLN A 136 -3.91 6.50 -6.17
CA GLN A 136 -2.97 7.59 -6.36
C GLN A 136 -2.05 7.77 -5.14
N SER A 137 -2.60 7.69 -3.93
CA SER A 137 -1.84 7.79 -2.69
C SER A 137 -0.82 6.65 -2.56
N ILE A 138 -1.25 5.40 -2.72
CA ILE A 138 -0.36 4.24 -2.55
C ILE A 138 0.76 4.22 -3.59
N VAL A 139 0.48 4.64 -4.82
CA VAL A 139 1.49 4.78 -5.87
C VAL A 139 2.52 5.85 -5.50
N ASN A 140 2.08 7.00 -5.00
CA ASN A 140 2.99 8.07 -4.60
C ASN A 140 3.87 7.64 -3.43
N GLN A 141 3.31 6.97 -2.42
CA GLN A 141 4.06 6.42 -1.29
C GLN A 141 5.09 5.38 -1.75
N PHE A 142 4.70 4.47 -2.65
CA PHE A 142 5.60 3.46 -3.19
C PHE A 142 6.76 4.09 -4.00
N LYS A 143 6.48 5.10 -4.82
CA LYS A 143 7.52 5.84 -5.58
C LYS A 143 8.52 6.54 -4.65
N LEU A 144 8.05 7.17 -3.58
CA LEU A 144 8.92 7.82 -2.59
C LEU A 144 9.83 6.78 -1.92
N TYR A 145 9.27 5.66 -1.46
CA TYR A 145 10.06 4.58 -0.89
C TYR A 145 11.11 4.04 -1.87
N TYR A 146 10.71 3.75 -3.11
CA TYR A 146 11.60 3.21 -4.13
C TYR A 146 12.80 4.12 -4.41
N ARG A 147 12.58 5.46 -4.42
CA ARG A 147 13.64 6.46 -4.55
C ARG A 147 14.59 6.47 -3.36
N ILE A 148 14.06 6.39 -2.13
CA ILE A 148 14.86 6.50 -0.89
C ILE A 148 15.71 5.25 -0.67
N PHE A 149 15.16 4.06 -0.86
CA PHE A 149 15.84 2.79 -0.54
C PHE A 149 16.67 2.22 -1.70
N ASN A 150 16.75 2.95 -2.82
CA ASN A 150 17.63 2.65 -3.94
C ASN A 150 17.55 1.18 -4.39
N CYS A 151 16.34 0.63 -4.45
CA CYS A 151 16.05 -0.71 -4.99
C CYS A 151 16.45 -0.85 -6.48
N ASN A 152 16.97 0.22 -7.09
CA ASN A 152 17.72 0.21 -8.35
C ASN A 152 18.91 -0.78 -8.35
N ASN A 153 19.43 -1.16 -7.17
CA ASN A 153 20.60 -2.04 -7.06
C ASN A 153 20.28 -3.54 -7.15
N VAL A 154 19.02 -3.95 -7.34
CA VAL A 154 18.71 -5.39 -7.62
C VAL A 154 19.32 -5.85 -8.97
N GLN A 155 19.89 -4.91 -9.74
CA GLN A 155 20.63 -5.17 -10.99
C GLN A 155 22.08 -4.67 -11.00
N LYS A 156 22.69 -4.30 -9.86
CA LYS A 156 24.14 -4.01 -9.83
C LYS A 156 24.94 -5.32 -9.91
N ASN A 157 25.01 -5.87 -11.12
CA ASN A 157 26.05 -6.73 -11.67
C ASN A 157 25.72 -6.94 -13.16
N ARG A 158 26.00 -5.93 -13.97
CA ARG A 158 26.34 -6.09 -15.38
C ARG A 158 27.53 -5.19 -15.67
#